data_AF-A0A6J3HGK2-F1
#
_entry.id   AF-A0A6J3HGK2-F1
#
_cell.length_a   1.000
_cell.length_b   1.000
_cell.length_c   1.000
_cell.angle_alpha   90.00
_cell.angle_beta   90.00
_cell.angle_gamma   90.00
#
_symmetry.space_group_name_H-M   'P 1'
#
loop_
_entity.id
_entity.type
_entity.pdbx_description
1 polymer ?
#
loop_
_entity_poly.entity_id
_entity_poly.type
_entity_poly.pdbx_seq_one_letter_code
_entity_poly.pdbx_strand_id
1 'polypeptide(L)'
;MKMGVVVKKKGIRRNKDLKGGTTSITDLLPFHFLGVNNKRLGVCGWILFSLSFLLVIMTLPISIWVCLKIIKEYERAVVFRLGRIQADKAKGPGLILVLPCIDVFVKVDLRTVTCNIPPQEILTRDSVTTQVDGVVYYRIYSAVSAVANVNDVHQATFLLAQTTLRNVLGTQTLSQILAGREEIAHSIQTLLDDATELWGIRVARVEIKDVRIPVQLQRSMAAEAEATREARAKVRAVQSHMERELPRVGVNKDRT
;
A
#
# COMPACT_ATOMS: atom_id res chain seq x y z
N MET A 1 30.83 -8.51 -29.67
CA MET A 1 29.45 -8.81 -29.21
C MET A 1 29.37 -8.63 -27.69
N LYS A 2 28.86 -7.50 -27.20
CA LYS A 2 28.48 -7.30 -25.79
C LYS A 2 27.20 -6.46 -25.78
N MET A 3 26.07 -7.10 -25.54
CA MET A 3 24.77 -6.45 -25.33
C MET A 3 24.71 -6.03 -23.86
N GLY A 4 24.85 -4.72 -23.60
CA GLY A 4 24.63 -4.12 -22.29
C GLY A 4 23.15 -3.75 -22.14
N VAL A 5 22.48 -4.36 -21.16
CA VAL A 5 21.12 -3.99 -20.75
C VAL A 5 21.20 -2.67 -19.98
N VAL A 6 20.62 -1.61 -20.55
CA VAL A 6 20.55 -0.28 -19.95
C VAL A 6 19.38 -0.24 -18.96
N VAL A 7 19.70 -0.29 -17.66
CA VAL A 7 18.76 -0.08 -16.56
C VAL A 7 18.44 1.41 -16.43
N LYS A 8 17.20 1.79 -16.69
CA LYS A 8 16.70 3.17 -16.64
C LYS A 8 16.37 3.56 -15.19
N LYS A 9 17.33 4.13 -14.46
CA LYS A 9 17.10 4.78 -13.16
C LYS A 9 16.27 6.06 -13.35
N LYS A 10 15.02 6.07 -12.91
CA LYS A 10 14.17 7.27 -12.88
C LYS A 10 14.48 8.03 -11.59
N GLY A 11 15.17 9.17 -11.75
CA GLY A 11 15.63 10.02 -10.66
C GLY A 11 14.48 10.64 -9.86
N ILE A 12 14.46 10.35 -8.57
CA ILE A 12 13.67 11.04 -7.55
C ILE A 12 14.22 12.47 -7.44
N ARG A 13 13.49 13.44 -8.00
CA ARG A 13 13.73 14.87 -7.70
C ARG A 13 13.11 15.19 -6.35
N ARG A 14 13.98 15.27 -5.33
CA ARG A 14 13.72 15.95 -4.05
C ARG A 14 13.47 17.42 -4.35
N ASN A 15 12.25 17.90 -4.13
CA ASN A 15 12.00 19.33 -4.03
C ASN A 15 12.23 19.74 -2.56
N LYS A 16 13.21 20.61 -2.35
CA LYS A 16 13.55 21.19 -1.05
C LYS A 16 12.59 22.33 -0.78
N ASP A 17 11.84 22.21 0.30
CA ASP A 17 11.28 23.35 1.02
C ASP A 17 12.42 24.25 1.49
N LEU A 18 12.38 25.55 1.16
CA LEU A 18 13.03 26.62 1.90
C LEU A 18 12.27 27.94 1.68
N LYS A 19 11.34 28.18 2.60
CA LYS A 19 10.98 29.46 3.23
C LYS A 19 11.17 30.75 2.41
N GLY A 20 10.05 31.31 1.98
CA GLY A 20 9.85 32.76 1.91
C GLY A 20 8.73 33.14 2.89
N GLY A 21 9.11 33.61 4.08
CA GLY A 21 8.19 34.17 5.04
C GLY A 21 7.69 35.54 4.58
N THR A 22 6.37 35.68 4.47
CA THR A 22 5.67 36.95 4.63
C THR A 22 4.60 36.69 5.68
N THR A 23 4.97 36.93 6.94
CA THR A 23 4.07 36.96 8.09
C THR A 23 3.15 38.17 7.92
N SER A 24 2.00 37.97 7.29
CA SER A 24 0.89 38.92 7.39
C SER A 24 0.15 38.67 8.71
N ILE A 25 -0.20 39.77 9.36
CA ILE A 25 -0.80 39.89 10.71
C ILE A 25 -2.26 39.33 10.75
N THR A 26 -2.64 38.49 9.79
CA THR A 26 -3.98 37.91 9.62
C THR A 26 -4.13 36.49 10.21
N ASP A 27 -3.05 35.90 10.74
CA ASP A 27 -3.02 34.51 11.23
C ASP A 27 -3.58 34.31 12.66
N LEU A 28 -4.24 35.32 13.23
CA LEU A 28 -4.78 35.29 14.61
C LEU A 28 -6.32 35.20 14.70
N LEU A 29 -7.02 34.81 13.63
CA LEU A 29 -8.46 34.56 13.67
C LEU A 29 -8.82 33.10 13.30
N PRO A 30 -9.77 32.46 14.02
CA PRO A 30 -10.23 31.10 13.73
C PRO A 30 -11.23 31.06 12.55
N PHE A 31 -11.06 31.95 11.57
CA PHE A 31 -11.97 32.15 10.44
C PHE A 31 -11.42 31.61 9.11
N HIS A 32 -10.69 30.47 9.13
CA HIS A 32 -10.33 29.73 7.91
C HIS A 32 -11.55 28.95 7.32
N PHE A 33 -12.77 29.49 7.48
CA PHE A 33 -13.99 28.69 7.45
C PHE A 33 -14.71 28.65 6.10
N LEU A 34 -14.41 29.55 5.17
CA LEU A 34 -15.05 29.55 3.84
C LEU A 34 -13.99 29.40 2.75
N GLY A 35 -13.42 28.20 2.66
CA GLY A 35 -12.88 27.68 1.40
C GLY A 35 -14.01 27.40 0.40
N VAL A 36 -14.85 28.40 0.13
CA VAL A 36 -15.81 28.35 -0.97
C VAL A 36 -15.04 28.76 -2.19
N ASN A 37 -14.75 27.80 -3.07
CA ASN A 37 -14.43 28.12 -4.45
C ASN A 37 -15.68 28.75 -5.08
N ASN A 38 -15.80 30.08 -4.94
CA ASN A 38 -16.90 30.93 -5.39
C ASN A 38 -17.10 30.93 -6.91
N LYS A 39 -16.26 30.21 -7.67
CA LYS A 39 -16.15 30.39 -9.12
C LYS A 39 -17.08 29.51 -9.97
N ARG A 40 -17.94 28.64 -9.40
CA ARG A 40 -18.80 27.73 -10.20
C ARG A 40 -20.17 27.35 -9.62
N LEU A 41 -20.69 28.01 -8.59
CA LEU A 41 -22.06 27.73 -8.13
C LEU A 41 -23.07 28.49 -9.01
N GLY A 42 -23.90 27.76 -9.77
CA GLY A 42 -24.99 28.35 -10.54
C GLY A 42 -26.06 28.96 -9.64
N VAL A 43 -26.98 29.73 -10.21
CA VAL A 43 -28.08 30.42 -9.50
C VAL A 43 -28.87 29.47 -8.58
N CYS A 44 -29.10 28.24 -9.03
CA CYS A 44 -29.74 27.18 -8.23
C CYS A 44 -28.94 26.83 -6.95
N GLY A 45 -27.60 26.79 -7.03
CA GLY A 45 -26.75 26.51 -5.87
C GLY A 45 -26.82 27.61 -4.81
N TRP A 46 -26.96 28.87 -5.24
CA TRP A 46 -27.15 30.00 -4.33
C TRP A 46 -28.52 29.96 -3.63
N ILE A 47 -29.59 29.59 -4.35
CA ILE A 47 -30.93 29.44 -3.76
C ILE A 47 -30.95 28.34 -2.69
N LEU A 48 -30.35 27.18 -2.97
CA LEU A 48 -30.23 26.08 -2.00
C LEU A 48 -29.40 26.48 -0.79
N PHE A 49 -28.29 27.19 -1.00
CA PHE A 49 -27.44 27.68 0.08
C PHE A 49 -28.20 28.65 0.99
N SER A 50 -28.92 29.61 0.42
CA SER A 50 -29.75 30.56 1.17
C SER A 50 -30.88 29.86 1.93
N LEU A 51 -31.54 28.87 1.34
CA LEU A 51 -32.61 28.10 1.99
C LEU A 51 -32.09 27.27 3.17
N SER A 52 -30.96 26.58 2.99
CA SER A 52 -30.30 25.82 4.07
C SER A 52 -29.85 26.75 5.19
N PHE A 53 -29.28 27.91 4.86
CA PHE A 53 -28.87 28.91 5.85
C PHE A 53 -30.07 29.49 6.64
N LEU A 54 -31.18 29.78 5.95
CA LEU A 54 -32.44 30.21 6.58
C LEU A 54 -32.96 29.16 7.58
N LEU A 55 -32.96 27.88 7.20
CA LEU A 55 -33.35 26.78 8.08
C LEU A 55 -32.44 26.65 9.31
N VAL A 56 -31.13 26.82 9.13
CA VAL A 56 -30.15 26.82 10.24
C VAL A 56 -30.42 27.96 11.21
N ILE A 57 -30.72 29.16 10.72
CA ILE A 57 -31.05 30.33 11.56
C ILE A 57 -32.36 30.11 12.31
N MET A 58 -33.40 29.60 11.63
CA MET A 58 -34.70 29.31 12.25
C MET A 58 -34.63 28.27 13.37
N THR A 59 -33.67 27.35 13.31
CA THR A 59 -33.54 26.22 14.25
C THR A 59 -32.42 26.41 15.29
N LEU A 60 -31.90 27.62 15.45
CA LEU A 60 -31.01 27.96 16.57
C LEU A 60 -31.79 27.85 17.90
N PRO A 61 -31.27 27.17 18.94
CA PRO A 61 -29.86 26.78 19.19
C PRO A 61 -29.47 25.35 18.76
N ILE A 62 -30.41 24.51 18.35
CA ILE A 62 -30.22 23.06 18.14
C ILE A 62 -29.27 22.79 16.96
N SER A 63 -29.35 23.61 15.91
CA SER A 63 -28.56 23.44 14.69
C SER A 63 -27.04 23.51 14.92
N ILE A 64 -26.58 24.32 15.89
CA ILE A 64 -25.15 24.49 16.19
C ILE A 64 -24.50 23.17 16.65
N TRP A 65 -25.23 22.37 17.43
CA TRP A 65 -24.72 21.10 17.95
C TRP A 65 -24.60 20.04 16.85
N VAL A 66 -25.49 20.09 15.85
CA VAL A 66 -25.49 19.17 14.70
C VAL A 66 -24.44 19.56 13.66
N CYS A 67 -24.23 20.87 13.48
CA CYS A 67 -23.29 21.45 12.54
C CYS A 67 -21.83 21.19 12.92
N LEU A 68 -21.51 21.17 14.22
CA LEU A 68 -20.14 20.99 14.71
C LEU A 68 -19.79 19.50 14.79
N LYS A 69 -18.93 19.02 13.89
CA LYS A 69 -18.33 17.67 13.99
C LYS A 69 -16.84 17.73 14.23
N ILE A 70 -16.42 16.90 15.18
CA ILE A 70 -15.02 16.70 15.54
C ILE A 70 -14.49 15.51 14.72
N ILE A 71 -13.36 15.73 14.05
CA ILE A 71 -12.62 14.69 13.34
C ILE A 71 -11.34 14.41 14.11
N LYS A 72 -11.05 13.13 14.28
CA LYS A 72 -9.88 12.66 15.01
C LYS A 72 -8.62 12.88 14.17
N GLU A 73 -7.46 12.96 14.82
CA GLU A 73 -6.18 13.24 14.16
C GLU A 73 -5.79 12.24 13.06
N TYR A 74 -6.20 10.99 13.21
CA TYR A 74 -5.92 9.90 12.28
C TYR A 74 -6.98 9.72 11.19
N GLU A 75 -8.08 10.48 11.26
CA GLU A 75 -9.15 10.49 10.28
C GLU A 75 -9.02 11.73 9.39
N ARG A 76 -9.36 11.62 8.12
CA ARG A 76 -9.61 12.78 7.25
C ARG A 76 -11.02 12.73 6.71
N ALA A 77 -11.66 13.90 6.67
CA ALA A 77 -12.97 14.03 6.06
C ALA A 77 -12.87 14.64 4.67
N VAL A 78 -13.50 13.96 3.71
CA VAL A 78 -13.79 14.50 2.38
C VAL A 78 -15.21 15.03 2.41
N VAL A 79 -15.38 16.32 2.16
CA VAL A 79 -16.70 16.98 2.14
C VAL A 79 -17.09 17.24 0.70
N PHE A 80 -18.21 16.66 0.31
CA PHE A 80 -18.88 16.88 -0.97
C PHE A 80 -19.98 17.91 -0.77
N ARG A 81 -20.00 18.94 -1.62
CA ARG A 81 -21.08 19.93 -1.67
C ARG A 81 -21.75 19.84 -3.04
N LEU A 82 -23.04 19.50 -3.06
CA LEU A 82 -23.81 19.35 -4.31
C LEU A 82 -23.10 18.45 -5.34
N GLY A 83 -22.52 17.33 -4.88
CA GLY A 83 -21.80 16.37 -5.73
C GLY A 83 -20.42 16.85 -6.22
N ARG A 84 -19.92 17.99 -5.73
CA ARG A 84 -18.59 18.51 -6.07
C ARG A 84 -17.65 18.46 -4.86
N ILE A 85 -16.40 18.13 -5.12
CA ILE A 85 -15.34 18.14 -4.12
C ILE A 85 -14.98 19.60 -3.85
N GLN A 86 -15.24 20.08 -2.62
CA GLN A 86 -15.01 21.49 -2.28
C GLN A 86 -13.53 21.86 -2.17
N ALA A 87 -12.68 20.90 -1.80
CA ALA A 87 -11.28 21.13 -1.52
C ALA A 87 -10.43 20.13 -2.29
N ASP A 88 -9.47 20.65 -3.07
CA ASP A 88 -8.43 19.86 -3.74
C ASP A 88 -7.61 19.03 -2.74
N LYS A 89 -7.64 19.42 -1.46
CA LYS A 89 -6.97 18.74 -0.35
C LYS A 89 -7.97 18.39 0.74
N ALA A 90 -7.91 17.13 1.22
CA ALA A 90 -8.72 16.68 2.34
C ALA A 90 -8.50 17.56 3.58
N LYS A 91 -9.60 17.98 4.23
CA LYS A 91 -9.55 18.85 5.40
C LYS A 91 -8.81 18.13 6.54
N GLY A 92 -7.92 18.88 7.19
CA GLY A 92 -7.11 18.39 8.31
C GLY A 92 -7.95 18.11 9.56
N PRO A 93 -7.34 17.53 10.59
CA PRO A 93 -8.02 17.22 11.84
C PRO A 93 -8.48 18.48 12.57
N GLY A 94 -9.57 18.39 13.33
CA GLY A 94 -10.17 19.51 14.04
C GLY A 94 -11.69 19.58 13.90
N LEU A 95 -12.23 20.74 14.27
CA LEU A 95 -13.65 21.06 14.12
C LEU A 95 -13.95 21.44 12.68
N ILE A 96 -14.81 20.64 12.05
CA ILE A 96 -15.36 20.96 10.73
C ILE A 96 -16.85 21.22 10.93
N LEU A 97 -17.28 22.40 10.53
CA LEU A 97 -18.69 22.72 10.45
C LEU A 97 -19.23 22.30 9.07
N VAL A 98 -20.25 21.46 9.12
CA VAL A 98 -20.87 20.83 7.95
C VAL A 98 -22.30 21.32 7.89
N LEU A 99 -22.70 21.91 6.75
CA LEU A 99 -24.08 22.40 6.62
C LEU A 99 -25.03 21.21 6.45
N PRO A 100 -26.06 21.09 7.31
CA PRO A 100 -27.08 20.07 7.14
C PRO A 100 -27.79 20.28 5.78
N CYS A 101 -28.13 19.16 5.13
CA CYS A 101 -28.84 19.06 3.84
C CYS A 101 -28.02 19.28 2.55
N ILE A 102 -26.93 20.05 2.56
CA ILE A 102 -26.14 20.33 1.33
C ILE A 102 -24.82 19.56 1.31
N ASP A 103 -24.18 19.43 2.47
CA ASP A 103 -22.84 18.87 2.58
C ASP A 103 -22.92 17.39 3.02
N VAL A 104 -22.29 16.51 2.24
CA VAL A 104 -22.07 15.10 2.59
C VAL A 104 -20.61 14.94 2.98
N PHE A 105 -20.34 14.36 4.15
CA PHE A 105 -18.97 14.11 4.61
C PHE A 105 -18.70 12.60 4.64
N VAL A 106 -17.55 12.20 4.13
CA VAL A 106 -17.04 10.83 4.21
C VAL A 106 -15.75 10.85 5.03
N LYS A 107 -15.70 10.03 6.08
CA LYS A 107 -14.51 9.88 6.92
C LYS A 107 -13.66 8.73 6.40
N VAL A 108 -12.36 8.96 6.26
CA VAL A 108 -11.39 7.96 5.82
C VAL A 108 -10.30 7.86 6.88
N ASP A 109 -10.01 6.63 7.31
CA ASP A 109 -8.89 6.35 8.20
C ASP A 109 -7.58 6.29 7.39
N LEU A 110 -6.53 6.95 7.90
CA LEU A 110 -5.21 6.97 7.28
C LEU A 110 -4.24 5.96 7.87
N ARG A 111 -4.66 5.21 8.89
CA ARG A 111 -3.85 4.18 9.52
C ARG A 111 -3.53 3.05 8.56
N THR A 112 -2.45 2.34 8.85
CA THR A 112 -2.12 1.10 8.14
C THR A 112 -3.18 0.05 8.45
N VAL A 113 -3.79 -0.46 7.39
CA VAL A 113 -4.78 -1.54 7.44
C VAL A 113 -4.22 -2.79 6.77
N THR A 114 -4.68 -3.94 7.22
CA THR A 114 -4.28 -5.25 6.70
C THR A 114 -5.38 -5.82 5.82
N CYS A 115 -5.03 -6.20 4.60
CA CYS A 115 -5.88 -6.99 3.71
C CYS A 115 -5.37 -8.43 3.70
N ASN A 116 -6.18 -9.34 4.23
CA ASN A 116 -5.88 -10.77 4.25
C ASN A 116 -6.41 -11.41 2.97
N ILE A 117 -5.54 -12.05 2.20
CA ILE A 117 -5.89 -12.78 0.99
C ILE A 117 -6.17 -14.22 1.40
N PRO A 118 -7.36 -14.78 1.10
CA PRO A 118 -7.67 -16.17 1.43
C PRO A 118 -6.75 -17.13 0.65
N PRO A 119 -6.57 -18.36 1.12
CA PRO A 119 -5.80 -19.37 0.41
C PRO A 119 -6.32 -19.57 -1.02
N GLN A 120 -5.43 -19.49 -2.00
CA GLN A 120 -5.76 -19.71 -3.42
C GLN A 120 -5.02 -20.91 -3.97
N GLU A 121 -5.73 -21.75 -4.70
CA GLU A 121 -5.12 -22.81 -5.51
C GLU A 121 -4.54 -22.22 -6.79
N ILE A 122 -3.23 -22.41 -6.97
CA ILE A 122 -2.48 -21.94 -8.12
C ILE A 122 -1.60 -23.05 -8.68
N LEU A 123 -1.42 -23.03 -9.99
CA LEU A 123 -0.45 -23.87 -10.69
C LEU A 123 0.84 -23.06 -10.87
N THR A 124 1.95 -23.57 -10.35
CA THR A 124 3.26 -22.95 -10.54
C THR A 124 3.81 -23.24 -11.94
N ARG A 125 4.92 -22.59 -12.30
CA ARG A 125 5.60 -22.83 -13.58
C ARG A 125 5.99 -24.29 -13.81
N ASP A 126 6.24 -25.04 -12.73
CA ASP A 126 6.62 -26.45 -12.79
C ASP A 126 5.42 -27.40 -12.81
N SER A 127 4.21 -26.87 -13.07
CA SER A 127 2.95 -27.63 -13.07
C SER A 127 2.62 -28.29 -11.73
N VAL A 128 3.07 -27.71 -10.61
CA VAL A 128 2.71 -28.16 -9.26
C VAL A 128 1.54 -27.33 -8.74
N THR A 129 0.51 -28.01 -8.24
CA THR A 129 -0.60 -27.35 -7.55
C THR A 129 -0.16 -26.97 -6.13
N THR A 130 -0.32 -25.71 -5.77
CA THR A 130 -0.03 -25.20 -4.43
C THR A 130 -1.13 -24.27 -3.96
N GLN A 131 -1.36 -24.25 -2.65
CA GLN A 131 -2.25 -23.29 -2.00
C GLN A 131 -1.41 -22.24 -1.30
N VAL A 132 -1.58 -20.97 -1.67
CA VAL A 132 -0.83 -19.86 -1.08
C VAL A 132 -1.80 -18.83 -0.52
N ASP A 133 -1.52 -18.37 0.71
CA ASP A 133 -2.18 -17.22 1.33
C ASP A 133 -1.17 -16.09 1.65
N GLY A 134 -1.69 -14.90 1.91
CA GLY A 134 -0.84 -13.74 2.11
C GLY A 134 -1.58 -12.55 2.73
N VAL A 135 -0.81 -11.57 3.18
CA VAL A 135 -1.32 -10.35 3.80
C VAL A 135 -0.66 -9.13 3.17
N VAL A 136 -1.47 -8.14 2.81
CA VAL A 136 -1.01 -6.85 2.29
C VAL A 136 -1.25 -5.78 3.34
N TYR A 137 -0.19 -5.05 3.68
CA TYR A 137 -0.26 -3.90 4.57
C TYR A 137 -0.22 -2.64 3.72
N TYR A 138 -1.25 -1.82 3.80
CA TYR A 138 -1.34 -0.57 3.05
C TYR A 138 -1.94 0.52 3.92
N ARG A 139 -1.72 1.76 3.51
CA ARG A 139 -2.34 2.93 4.13
C ARG A 139 -2.84 3.88 3.06
N ILE A 140 -3.93 4.57 3.34
CA ILE A 140 -4.43 5.62 2.47
C ILE A 140 -3.59 6.87 2.73
N TYR A 141 -2.95 7.43 1.69
CA TYR A 141 -2.22 8.70 1.81
C TYR A 141 -3.07 9.89 1.36
N SER A 142 -3.98 9.68 0.39
CA SER A 142 -4.88 10.70 -0.13
C SER A 142 -6.34 10.25 -0.02
N ALA A 143 -7.06 10.81 0.96
CA ALA A 143 -8.48 10.52 1.16
C ALA A 143 -9.34 11.00 -0.02
N VAL A 144 -8.96 12.09 -0.70
CA VAL A 144 -9.71 12.62 -1.86
C VAL A 144 -9.68 11.62 -3.00
N SER A 145 -8.48 11.14 -3.37
CA SER A 145 -8.31 10.16 -4.44
C SER A 145 -8.98 8.83 -4.13
N ALA A 146 -8.91 8.39 -2.86
CA ALA A 146 -9.52 7.15 -2.40
C ALA A 146 -11.05 7.15 -2.57
N VAL A 147 -11.72 8.25 -2.23
CA VAL A 147 -13.19 8.34 -2.35
C VAL A 147 -13.63 8.72 -3.78
N ALA A 148 -12.82 9.46 -4.53
CA ALA A 148 -13.19 9.92 -5.87
C ALA A 148 -12.99 8.85 -6.96
N ASN A 149 -11.94 8.03 -6.84
CA ASN A 149 -11.52 7.14 -7.94
C ASN A 149 -12.04 5.70 -7.80
N VAL A 150 -12.49 5.29 -6.61
CA VAL A 150 -12.98 3.93 -6.33
C VAL A 150 -14.17 3.99 -5.39
N ASN A 151 -15.18 3.14 -5.63
CA ASN A 151 -16.36 3.04 -4.76
C ASN A 151 -16.01 2.42 -3.39
N ASP A 152 -15.39 1.23 -3.40
CA ASP A 152 -14.85 0.57 -2.20
C ASP A 152 -13.36 0.27 -2.39
N VAL A 153 -12.54 1.05 -1.69
CA VAL A 153 -11.07 1.00 -1.71
C VAL A 153 -10.56 -0.34 -1.18
N HIS A 154 -11.20 -0.88 -0.13
CA HIS A 154 -10.75 -2.10 0.52
C HIS A 154 -11.04 -3.32 -0.37
N GLN A 155 -12.24 -3.39 -0.94
CA GLN A 155 -12.62 -4.49 -1.83
C GLN A 155 -11.81 -4.46 -3.13
N ALA A 156 -11.62 -3.29 -3.75
CA ALA A 156 -10.83 -3.17 -4.98
C ALA A 156 -9.37 -3.60 -4.76
N THR A 157 -8.76 -3.16 -3.65
CA THR A 157 -7.39 -3.55 -3.28
C THR A 157 -7.28 -5.05 -3.02
N PHE A 158 -8.28 -5.65 -2.37
CA PHE A 158 -8.33 -7.09 -2.14
C PHE A 158 -8.35 -7.90 -3.44
N LEU A 159 -9.24 -7.54 -4.38
CA LEU A 159 -9.35 -8.23 -5.67
C LEU A 159 -8.09 -8.09 -6.52
N LEU A 160 -7.50 -6.88 -6.51
CA LEU A 160 -6.23 -6.62 -7.19
C LEU A 160 -5.10 -7.44 -6.58
N ALA A 161 -4.98 -7.46 -5.25
CA ALA A 161 -3.97 -8.24 -4.54
C ALA A 161 -4.10 -9.75 -4.83
N GLN A 162 -5.32 -10.28 -4.86
CA GLN A 162 -5.61 -11.66 -5.22
C GLN A 162 -5.14 -11.98 -6.64
N THR A 163 -5.45 -11.12 -7.60
CA THR A 163 -5.10 -11.32 -9.01
C THR A 163 -3.59 -11.21 -9.23
N THR A 164 -2.94 -10.21 -8.64
CA THR A 164 -1.49 -10.01 -8.74
C THR A 164 -0.72 -11.16 -8.10
N LEU A 165 -1.16 -11.63 -6.92
CA LEU A 165 -0.55 -12.77 -6.25
C LEU A 165 -0.62 -14.03 -7.13
N ARG A 166 -1.78 -14.32 -7.73
CA ARG A 166 -1.96 -15.44 -8.66
C ARG A 166 -1.05 -15.32 -9.88
N ASN A 167 -1.00 -14.14 -10.51
CA ASN A 167 -0.22 -13.91 -11.72
C ASN A 167 1.28 -14.06 -11.47
N VAL A 168 1.80 -13.45 -10.40
CA VAL A 168 3.24 -13.53 -10.08
C VAL A 168 3.62 -14.95 -9.70
N LEU A 169 2.87 -15.60 -8.79
CA LEU A 169 3.22 -16.95 -8.35
C LEU A 169 3.09 -17.99 -9.46
N GLY A 170 2.17 -17.81 -10.42
CA GLY A 170 2.06 -18.68 -11.59
C GLY A 170 3.29 -18.64 -12.51
N THR A 171 4.08 -17.55 -12.48
CA THR A 171 5.32 -17.43 -13.26
C THR A 171 6.56 -17.98 -12.55
N GLN A 172 6.47 -18.26 -11.25
CA GLN A 172 7.59 -18.71 -10.43
C GLN A 172 7.58 -20.24 -10.29
N THR A 173 8.76 -20.81 -10.05
CA THR A 173 8.90 -22.23 -9.72
C THR A 173 8.56 -22.49 -8.25
N LEU A 174 8.22 -23.73 -7.90
CA LEU A 174 7.94 -24.07 -6.50
C LEU A 174 9.15 -23.80 -5.58
N SER A 175 10.34 -24.15 -6.06
CA SER A 175 11.59 -23.95 -5.33
C SER A 175 11.88 -22.47 -5.08
N GLN A 176 11.60 -21.60 -6.06
CA GLN A 176 11.73 -20.15 -5.92
C GLN A 176 10.74 -19.58 -4.90
N ILE A 177 9.49 -20.06 -4.89
CA ILE A 177 8.48 -19.63 -3.92
C ILE A 177 8.91 -19.98 -2.48
N LEU A 178 9.47 -21.17 -2.28
CA LEU A 178 9.93 -21.62 -0.96
C LEU A 178 11.23 -20.93 -0.50
N ALA A 179 12.19 -20.72 -1.40
CA ALA A 179 13.50 -20.16 -1.06
C ALA A 179 13.56 -18.62 -1.11
N GLY A 180 12.85 -18.00 -2.05
CA GLY A 180 12.92 -16.59 -2.41
C GLY A 180 11.65 -15.79 -2.09
N ARG A 181 10.94 -16.16 -1.01
CA ARG A 181 9.66 -15.51 -0.64
C ARG A 181 9.75 -13.98 -0.50
N GLU A 182 10.89 -13.46 -0.03
CA GLU A 182 11.09 -12.03 0.18
C GLU A 182 11.23 -11.27 -1.14
N GLU A 183 11.94 -11.83 -2.11
CA GLU A 183 12.09 -11.24 -3.44
C GLU A 183 10.76 -11.22 -4.20
N ILE A 184 9.99 -12.31 -4.10
CA ILE A 184 8.66 -12.41 -4.69
C ILE A 184 7.70 -11.43 -4.01
N ALA A 185 7.72 -11.34 -2.68
CA ALA A 185 6.91 -10.38 -1.93
C ALA A 185 7.22 -8.94 -2.31
N HIS A 186 8.51 -8.59 -2.49
CA HIS A 186 8.92 -7.26 -2.95
C HIS A 186 8.43 -6.98 -4.38
N SER A 187 8.51 -7.97 -5.28
CA SER A 187 7.97 -7.84 -6.64
C SER A 187 6.47 -7.57 -6.64
N ILE A 188 5.70 -8.34 -5.87
CA ILE A 188 4.25 -8.12 -5.69
C ILE A 188 3.97 -6.75 -5.09
N GLN A 189 4.75 -6.33 -4.10
CA GLN A 189 4.63 -5.00 -3.49
C GLN A 189 4.79 -3.89 -4.53
N THR A 190 5.81 -3.95 -5.38
CA THR A 190 6.03 -2.93 -6.42
C THR A 190 4.89 -2.86 -7.42
N LEU A 191 4.38 -4.02 -7.87
CA LEU A 191 3.25 -4.08 -8.80
C LEU A 191 1.96 -3.54 -8.18
N LEU A 192 1.72 -3.83 -6.89
CA LEU A 192 0.55 -3.33 -6.19
C LEU A 192 0.65 -1.83 -5.88
N ASP A 193 1.83 -1.33 -5.49
CA ASP A 193 2.02 0.10 -5.21
C ASP A 193 1.78 0.94 -6.48
N ASP A 194 2.36 0.53 -7.61
CA ASP A 194 2.18 1.20 -8.90
C ASP A 194 0.70 1.25 -9.35
N ALA A 195 -0.03 0.15 -9.17
CA ALA A 195 -1.44 0.08 -9.56
C ALA A 195 -2.38 0.83 -8.60
N THR A 196 -2.05 0.88 -7.30
CA THR A 196 -2.89 1.48 -6.26
C THR A 196 -2.61 2.97 -6.00
N GLU A 197 -1.52 3.51 -6.58
CA GLU A 197 -1.20 4.95 -6.50
C GLU A 197 -2.34 5.84 -7.01
N LEU A 198 -3.00 5.42 -8.10
CA LEU A 198 -4.16 6.11 -8.67
C LEU A 198 -5.33 6.22 -7.69
N TRP A 199 -5.44 5.29 -6.74
CA TRP A 199 -6.49 5.27 -5.72
C TRP A 199 -6.10 6.04 -4.45
N GLY A 200 -4.92 6.66 -4.40
CA GLY A 200 -4.45 7.35 -3.20
C GLY A 200 -4.00 6.42 -2.08
N ILE A 201 -3.62 5.18 -2.41
CA ILE A 201 -3.12 4.17 -1.49
C ILE A 201 -1.60 4.06 -1.63
N ARG A 202 -0.93 3.72 -0.53
CA ARG A 202 0.47 3.30 -0.55
C ARG A 202 0.61 1.94 0.12
N VAL A 203 1.24 1.00 -0.57
CA VAL A 203 1.50 -0.34 -0.04
C VAL A 203 2.80 -0.30 0.79
N ALA A 204 2.68 -0.65 2.08
CA ALA A 204 3.81 -0.62 3.00
C ALA A 204 4.65 -1.90 2.91
N ARG A 205 4.00 -3.07 2.90
CA ARG A 205 4.65 -4.37 2.70
C ARG A 205 3.65 -5.42 2.24
N VAL A 206 4.15 -6.46 1.61
CA VAL A 206 3.40 -7.70 1.30
C VAL A 206 4.10 -8.84 2.01
N GLU A 207 3.34 -9.73 2.64
CA GLU A 207 3.86 -10.93 3.30
C GLU A 207 3.16 -12.16 2.75
N ILE A 208 3.95 -13.15 2.32
CA ILE A 208 3.45 -14.48 1.99
C ILE A 208 3.39 -15.26 3.30
N LYS A 209 2.22 -15.79 3.65
CA LYS A 209 1.98 -16.38 4.97
C LYS A 209 2.33 -17.87 4.97
N ASP A 210 1.53 -18.71 4.34
CA ASP A 210 1.73 -20.15 4.22
C ASP A 210 1.68 -20.60 2.75
N VAL A 211 2.52 -21.57 2.41
CA VAL A 211 2.51 -22.29 1.12
C VAL A 211 2.25 -23.76 1.40
N ARG A 212 1.04 -24.23 1.07
CA ARG A 212 0.65 -25.63 1.26
C ARG A 212 0.81 -26.39 -0.05
N ILE A 213 1.42 -27.55 0.06
CA ILE A 213 1.73 -28.45 -1.04
C ILE A 213 0.96 -29.76 -0.81
N PRO A 214 0.46 -30.45 -1.85
CA PRO A 214 -0.17 -31.76 -1.70
C PRO A 214 0.73 -32.74 -0.94
N VAL A 215 0.16 -33.47 0.02
CA VAL A 215 0.89 -34.37 0.94
C VAL A 215 1.71 -35.43 0.19
N GLN A 216 1.21 -35.91 -0.95
CA GLN A 216 1.91 -36.88 -1.80
C GLN A 216 3.24 -36.31 -2.32
N LEU A 217 3.20 -35.08 -2.85
CA LEU A 217 4.40 -34.42 -3.39
C LEU A 217 5.35 -33.99 -2.27
N GLN A 218 4.82 -33.53 -1.13
CA GLN A 218 5.63 -33.17 0.04
C GLN A 218 6.47 -34.36 0.53
N ARG A 219 5.92 -35.58 0.56
CA ARG A 219 6.66 -36.79 0.96
C ARG A 219 7.76 -37.15 -0.03
N SER A 220 7.46 -37.13 -1.33
CA SER A 220 8.46 -37.41 -2.36
C SER A 220 9.59 -36.37 -2.36
N MET A 221 9.26 -35.09 -2.23
CA MET A 221 10.26 -34.02 -2.10
C MET A 221 11.11 -34.17 -0.84
N ALA A 222 10.52 -34.57 0.29
CA ALA A 222 11.26 -34.80 1.52
C ALA A 222 12.26 -35.95 1.36
N ALA A 223 11.84 -37.07 0.76
CA ALA A 223 12.71 -38.21 0.48
C ALA A 223 13.85 -37.86 -0.49
N GLU A 224 13.56 -37.10 -1.55
CA GLU A 224 14.56 -36.61 -2.50
C GLU A 224 15.55 -35.62 -1.83
N ALA A 225 15.04 -34.71 -1.00
CA ALA A 225 15.86 -33.77 -0.25
C ALA A 225 16.77 -34.46 0.77
N GLU A 226 16.31 -35.55 1.40
CA GLU A 226 17.10 -36.36 2.31
C GLU A 226 18.21 -37.12 1.56
N ALA A 227 17.86 -37.82 0.48
CA ALA A 227 18.83 -38.54 -0.35
C ALA A 227 19.91 -37.60 -0.92
N THR A 228 19.52 -36.41 -1.40
CA THR A 228 20.47 -35.41 -1.91
C THR A 228 21.32 -34.79 -0.80
N ARG A 229 20.77 -34.58 0.41
CA ARG A 229 21.54 -34.12 1.58
C ARG A 229 22.56 -35.16 2.01
N GLU A 230 22.20 -36.44 2.08
CA GLU A 230 23.11 -37.52 2.42
C GLU A 230 24.23 -37.67 1.39
N ALA A 231 23.89 -37.64 0.10
CA ALA A 231 24.86 -37.69 -0.98
C ALA A 231 25.85 -36.51 -0.90
N ARG A 232 25.35 -35.28 -0.68
CA ARG A 232 26.18 -34.08 -0.49
C ARG A 232 27.04 -34.16 0.77
N ALA A 233 26.56 -34.74 1.85
CA ALA A 233 27.32 -34.94 3.08
C ALA A 233 28.48 -35.91 2.86
N LYS A 234 28.25 -37.03 2.16
CA LYS A 234 29.31 -38.01 1.82
C LYS A 234 30.40 -37.38 0.94
N VAL A 235 30.03 -36.62 -0.10
CA VAL A 235 31.01 -35.92 -0.96
C VAL A 235 31.81 -34.89 -0.17
N ARG A 236 31.16 -34.12 0.70
CA ARG A 236 31.84 -33.13 1.55
C ARG A 236 32.79 -33.80 2.55
N ALA A 237 32.42 -34.96 3.10
CA ALA A 237 33.28 -35.73 3.99
C ALA A 237 34.55 -36.18 3.27
N VAL A 238 34.42 -36.81 2.10
CA VAL A 238 35.58 -37.23 1.28
C VAL A 238 36.49 -36.04 0.94
N GLN A 239 35.91 -34.92 0.50
CA GLN A 239 36.67 -33.70 0.22
C GLN A 239 37.43 -33.20 1.46
N SER A 240 36.78 -33.23 2.63
CA SER A 240 37.42 -32.81 3.89
C SER A 240 38.56 -33.74 4.33
N HIS A 241 38.47 -35.04 4.02
CA HIS A 241 39.54 -35.99 4.26
C HIS A 241 40.74 -35.72 3.34
N MET A 242 40.49 -35.50 2.04
CA MET A 242 41.54 -35.18 1.07
C MET A 242 42.28 -33.86 1.42
N GLU A 243 41.55 -32.83 1.84
CA GLU A 243 42.14 -31.54 2.24
C GLU A 243 43.02 -31.65 3.50
N ARG A 244 42.69 -32.57 4.42
CA ARG A 244 43.49 -32.79 5.65
C ARG A 244 44.80 -33.53 5.38
N GLU A 245 44.85 -34.36 4.34
CA GLU A 245 46.04 -35.14 3.97
C GLU A 245 47.02 -34.36 3.09
N LEU A 246 46.61 -33.21 2.52
CA LEU A 246 47.53 -32.31 1.83
C LEU A 246 48.58 -31.79 2.84
N PRO A 247 49.89 -31.98 2.58
CA PRO A 247 50.93 -31.46 3.45
C PRO A 247 50.79 -29.95 3.52
N ARG A 248 50.76 -29.38 4.74
CA ARG A 248 50.78 -27.94 4.96
C ARG A 248 52.08 -27.38 4.38
N VAL A 249 52.06 -27.02 3.10
CA VAL A 249 53.13 -26.23 2.48
C VAL A 249 53.07 -24.89 3.19
N GLY A 250 53.97 -24.71 4.15
CA GLY A 250 54.13 -23.46 4.87
C GLY A 250 54.30 -22.35 3.85
N VAL A 251 53.34 -21.43 3.82
CA VAL A 251 53.53 -20.16 3.14
C VAL A 251 54.65 -19.45 3.89
N ASN A 252 55.88 -19.62 3.42
CA ASN A 252 57.04 -18.92 3.92
C ASN A 252 56.87 -17.45 3.56
N LYS A 253 56.30 -16.68 4.49
CA LYS A 253 56.15 -15.23 4.41
C LYS A 253 57.47 -14.60 4.84
N ASP A 254 58.54 -14.83 4.06
CA ASP A 254 59.84 -14.18 4.20
C ASP A 254 60.57 -14.20 2.85
N ARG A 255 60.18 -13.32 1.93
CA ARG A 255 61.13 -12.67 1.00
C ARG A 255 60.50 -11.49 0.27
N THR A 256 61.30 -10.41 0.22
CA THR A 256 61.17 -9.09 -0.42
C THR A 256 60.26 -8.08 0.25
#